data_AF-A0A2K1NPX4-F1
#
_entry.id   AF-A0A2K1NPX4-F1
#
_cell.length_a   1.000
_cell.length_b   1.000
_cell.length_c   1.000
_cell.angle_alpha   90.00
_cell.angle_beta   90.00
_cell.angle_gamma   90.00
#
_symmetry.space_group_name_H-M   'P 1'
#
loop_
_entity.id
_entity.type
_entity.pdbx_description
1 polymer ?
#
loop_
_entity_poly.entity_id
_entity_poly.type
_entity_poly.pdbx_seq_one_letter_code
_entity_poly.pdbx_strand_id
1 'polypeptide(L)'
;MNKVMIFLLFLSLSWFLIVYSVYLKVMSYGKTLEGSLKSFYIENASLIQIKPLIESGEIKDIELNGYKMYKKNDKIIIEKTAKNSEF
;
A
#
# COMPACT_ATOMS: atom_id res chain seq x y z
N MET A 1 6.87 10.47 52.25
CA MET A 1 6.88 11.23 50.98
C MET A 1 7.69 10.57 49.87
N ASN A 2 9.01 10.32 50.02
CA ASN A 2 9.83 9.74 48.93
C ASN A 2 9.32 8.42 48.34
N LYS A 3 8.85 7.48 49.16
CA LYS A 3 8.34 6.18 48.66
C LYS A 3 7.12 6.31 47.74
N VAL A 4 6.22 7.25 48.06
CA VAL A 4 5.01 7.53 47.26
C VAL A 4 5.39 8.23 45.96
N MET A 5 6.33 9.16 46.01
CA MET A 5 6.84 9.88 44.84
C MET A 5 7.53 8.92 43.86
N ILE A 6 8.37 8.01 44.36
CA ILE A 6 9.02 6.97 43.55
C ILE A 6 7.98 6.07 42.89
N PHE A 7 6.97 5.62 43.64
CA PHE A 7 5.89 4.79 43.10
C PHE A 7 5.12 5.49 41.97
N LEU A 8 4.74 6.76 42.16
CA LEU A 8 4.06 7.55 41.13
C LEU A 8 4.92 7.76 39.88
N LEU A 9 6.23 7.93 40.07
CA LEU A 9 7.17 8.11 38.97
C LEU A 9 7.28 6.83 38.12
N PHE A 10 7.40 5.66 38.75
CA PHE A 10 7.36 4.38 38.05
C PHE A 10 6.02 4.13 37.36
N LEU A 11 4.91 4.45 38.00
CA LEU A 11 3.58 4.31 37.41
C LEU A 11 3.43 5.17 36.14
N SER A 12 3.88 6.44 36.20
CA SER A 12 3.84 7.34 35.04
C SER A 12 4.74 6.87 33.91
N LEU A 13 5.92 6.32 34.23
CA LEU A 13 6.87 5.86 33.24
C LEU A 13 6.36 4.60 32.55
N SER A 14 5.82 3.64 33.32
CA SER A 14 5.20 2.43 32.76
C SER A 14 4.03 2.77 31.85
N TRP A 15 3.16 3.70 32.25
CA TRP A 15 2.06 4.15 31.41
C TRP A 15 2.55 4.80 30.12
N PHE A 16 3.52 5.70 30.21
CA PHE A 16 4.13 6.36 29.06
C PHE A 16 4.73 5.34 28.07
N LEU A 17 5.47 4.34 28.57
CA LEU A 17 6.08 3.32 27.73
C LEU A 17 5.05 2.48 26.97
N ILE A 18 3.92 2.13 27.61
CA ILE A 18 2.84 1.38 26.97
C ILE A 18 2.23 2.21 25.82
N VAL A 19 1.85 3.45 26.11
CA VAL A 19 1.24 4.35 25.10
C VAL A 19 2.21 4.62 23.95
N TYR A 20 3.49 4.87 24.25
CA TYR A 20 4.52 5.14 23.26
C TYR A 20 4.79 3.93 22.37
N SER A 21 4.77 2.71 22.92
CA SER A 21 4.91 1.47 22.15
C SER A 21 3.77 1.27 21.16
N VAL A 22 2.53 1.51 21.60
CA VAL A 22 1.34 1.45 20.72
C VAL A 22 1.44 2.51 19.61
N TYR A 23 1.85 3.74 19.95
CA TYR A 23 2.05 4.81 18.97
C TYR A 23 3.08 4.42 17.90
N LEU A 24 4.24 3.89 18.29
CA LEU A 24 5.26 3.44 17.33
C LEU A 24 4.74 2.33 16.43
N LYS A 25 3.98 1.38 16.99
CA LYS A 25 3.38 0.29 16.21
C LYS A 25 2.42 0.86 15.16
N VAL A 26 1.48 1.71 15.56
CA VAL A 26 0.52 2.35 14.64
C VAL A 26 1.24 3.19 13.58
N MET A 27 2.26 3.97 13.96
CA MET A 27 3.04 4.78 13.03
C MET A 27 3.79 3.91 12.01
N SER A 28 4.37 2.80 12.45
CA SER A 28 5.03 1.83 11.56
C SER A 28 4.04 1.21 10.58
N TYR A 29 2.88 0.74 11.05
CA TYR A 29 1.83 0.21 10.19
C TYR A 29 1.33 1.26 9.19
N GLY A 30 1.16 2.51 9.64
CA GLY A 30 0.77 3.64 8.79
C GLY A 30 1.79 3.90 7.68
N LYS A 31 3.09 3.93 8.00
CA LYS A 31 4.16 4.10 7.00
C LYS A 31 4.24 2.95 6.01
N THR A 32 4.04 1.71 6.47
CA THR A 32 3.99 0.53 5.59
C THR A 32 2.77 0.57 4.68
N LEU A 33 1.60 0.98 5.20
CA LEU A 33 0.39 1.17 4.41
C LEU A 33 0.55 2.31 3.41
N GLU A 34 1.15 3.43 3.80
CA GLU A 34 1.34 4.61 2.95
C GLU A 34 2.31 4.30 1.81
N GLY A 35 3.38 3.54 2.07
CA GLY A 35 4.26 3.00 1.04
C GLY A 35 3.52 2.04 0.08
N SER A 36 2.74 1.10 0.62
CA SER A 36 1.97 0.14 -0.18
C SER A 36 0.87 0.80 -1.02
N LEU A 37 0.14 1.77 -0.45
CA LEU A 37 -0.92 2.50 -1.14
C LEU A 37 -0.33 3.40 -2.21
N LYS A 38 0.76 4.12 -1.94
CA LYS A 38 1.40 4.96 -2.96
C LYS A 38 1.89 4.13 -4.15
N SER A 39 2.52 2.99 -3.89
CA SER A 39 2.93 2.05 -4.95
C SER A 39 1.73 1.48 -5.70
N PHE A 40 0.67 1.08 -5.00
CA PHE A 40 -0.56 0.58 -5.61
C PHE A 40 -1.27 1.64 -6.46
N TYR A 41 -1.33 2.89 -6.01
CA TYR A 41 -1.90 4.00 -6.77
C TYR A 41 -1.06 4.32 -8.00
N ILE A 42 0.27 4.31 -7.91
CA ILE A 42 1.16 4.55 -9.06
C ILE A 42 1.01 3.41 -10.09
N GLU A 43 0.98 2.15 -9.63
CA GLU A 43 0.81 1.00 -10.51
C GLU A 43 -0.56 0.98 -11.19
N ASN A 44 -1.64 1.31 -10.47
CA ASN A 44 -3.00 1.27 -10.99
C ASN A 44 -3.46 2.56 -11.68
N ALA A 45 -2.83 3.72 -11.44
CA ALA A 45 -3.20 4.97 -12.13
C ALA A 45 -3.02 4.85 -13.64
N SER A 46 -1.92 4.22 -14.09
CA SER A 46 -1.69 3.94 -15.51
C SER A 46 -2.75 2.98 -16.06
N LEU A 47 -3.16 1.97 -15.30
CA LEU A 47 -4.20 1.02 -15.72
C LEU A 47 -5.58 1.68 -15.84
N ILE A 48 -5.91 2.58 -14.90
CA ILE A 48 -7.18 3.34 -14.89
C ILE A 48 -7.28 4.27 -16.10
N GLN A 49 -6.19 4.95 -16.48
CA GLN A 49 -6.20 5.87 -17.63
C GLN A 49 -6.41 5.16 -18.97
N ILE A 50 -6.09 3.87 -19.03
CA ILE A 50 -6.01 3.12 -20.28
C ILE A 50 -7.21 2.18 -20.46
N LYS A 51 -7.90 1.88 -19.36
CA LYS A 51 -9.22 1.24 -19.38
C LYS A 51 -10.18 1.85 -20.42
N PRO A 52 -10.41 3.18 -20.51
CA PRO A 52 -11.32 3.74 -21.50
C PRO A 52 -10.85 3.55 -22.95
N LEU A 53 -9.53 3.52 -23.20
CA LEU A 53 -8.95 3.33 -24.54
C LEU A 53 -9.08 1.87 -25.05
N ILE A 54 -9.10 0.90 -24.12
CA ILE A 54 -9.38 -0.50 -24.42
C ILE A 54 -10.89 -0.71 -24.61
N GLU A 55 -11.72 -0.03 -23.81
CA GLU A 55 -13.18 -0.05 -23.94
C GLU A 55 -13.65 0.53 -25.28
N SER A 56 -13.05 1.65 -25.72
CA SER A 56 -13.32 2.29 -27.01
C SER A 56 -12.80 1.49 -28.22
N GLY A 57 -11.96 0.48 -27.98
CA GLY A 57 -11.39 -0.35 -29.05
C GLY A 57 -10.28 0.33 -29.85
N GLU A 58 -9.80 1.49 -29.41
CA GLU A 58 -8.63 2.17 -29.99
C GLU A 58 -7.35 1.35 -29.80
N ILE A 59 -7.29 0.59 -28.71
CA ILE A 59 -6.14 -0.26 -28.36
C ILE A 59 -6.63 -1.71 -28.21
N LYS A 60 -6.05 -2.63 -29.01
CA LYS A 60 -6.37 -4.08 -28.94
C LYS A 60 -5.78 -4.75 -27.70
N ASP A 61 -4.53 -4.44 -27.40
CA ASP A 61 -3.79 -4.93 -26.24
C ASP A 61 -2.70 -3.95 -25.84
N ILE A 62 -2.39 -3.90 -24.55
CA ILE A 62 -1.32 -3.07 -24.00
C ILE A 62 -0.66 -3.75 -22.81
N GLU A 63 0.65 -3.61 -22.72
CA GLU A 63 1.45 -4.12 -21.61
C GLU A 63 2.06 -2.95 -20.84
N LEU A 64 1.71 -2.81 -19.57
CA LEU A 64 2.15 -1.73 -18.69
C LEU A 64 2.45 -2.24 -17.29
N ASN A 65 3.59 -1.82 -16.75
CA ASN A 65 4.01 -2.16 -15.39
C ASN A 65 3.96 -3.68 -15.09
N GLY A 66 4.24 -4.52 -16.09
CA GLY A 66 4.17 -5.98 -15.95
C GLY A 66 2.75 -6.56 -15.93
N TYR A 67 1.75 -5.81 -16.38
CA TYR A 67 0.39 -6.27 -16.60
C TYR A 67 -0.01 -6.09 -18.06
N LYS A 68 -0.53 -7.15 -18.67
CA LYS A 68 -1.15 -7.13 -19.99
C LYS A 68 -2.65 -6.93 -19.84
N MET A 69 -3.17 -5.89 -20.47
CA MET A 69 -4.61 -5.62 -20.55
C MET A 69 -5.10 -5.80 -21.97
N TYR A 70 -6.20 -6.53 -22.15
CA TYR A 70 -6.82 -6.75 -23.46
C TYR A 70 -8.33 -6.96 -23.35
N LYS A 71 -9.06 -6.68 -24.43
CA LYS A 71 -10.51 -6.90 -24.50
C LYS A 71 -10.81 -8.27 -25.09
N LYS A 72 -11.56 -9.12 -24.37
CA LYS A 72 -12.05 -10.42 -24.84
C LYS A 72 -13.50 -10.59 -24.46
N ASN A 73 -14.37 -10.86 -25.43
CA ASN A 73 -15.81 -11.06 -25.24
C ASN A 73 -16.47 -9.93 -24.41
N ASP A 74 -16.22 -8.67 -24.80
CA ASP A 74 -16.67 -7.44 -24.10
C ASP A 74 -16.23 -7.29 -22.63
N LYS A 75 -15.28 -8.10 -22.16
CA LYS A 75 -14.67 -7.96 -20.85
C LYS A 75 -13.21 -7.53 -21.00
N ILE A 76 -12.78 -6.60 -20.15
CA ILE A 76 -11.36 -6.27 -20.00
C ILE A 76 -10.74 -7.35 -19.12
N ILE A 77 -9.72 -8.02 -19.65
CA ILE A 77 -8.91 -8.99 -18.90
C ILE A 77 -7.58 -8.33 -18.57
N ILE A 78 -7.15 -8.45 -17.32
CA ILE A 78 -5.86 -7.98 -16.81
C ILE A 78 -5.08 -9.22 -16.37
N GLU A 79 -3.99 -9.51 -17.07
CA GLU A 79 -3.06 -10.60 -16.75
C GLU A 79 -1.74 -10.03 -16.27
N LYS A 80 -1.17 -10.60 -15.20
CA LYS A 80 0.18 -10.24 -14.78
C LYS A 80 1.19 -10.95 -15.69
N THR A 81 1.96 -10.19 -16.46
CA THR A 81 3.06 -10.75 -17.24
C THR A 81 4.17 -11.17 -16.28
N ALA A 82 4.58 -12.43 -16.34
CA ALA A 82 5.70 -12.98 -15.56
C ALA A 82 7.07 -12.52 -16.08
N LYS A 83 7.23 -11.25 -16.50
CA LYS A 83 8.53 -10.64 -16.77
C LYS A 83 9.02 -9.94 -15.51
N ASN A 84 9.45 -10.75 -14.56
CA ASN A 84 10.36 -10.32 -13.50
C ASN A 84 11.35 -11.45 -13.22
N SER A 85 12.27 -11.61 -14.16
CA SER A 85 13.59 -12.19 -13.91
C SER A 85 14.53 -11.53 -14.92
N GLU A 86 15.51 -10.80 -14.40
CA GLU A 86 16.65 -10.19 -15.09
C GLU A 86 16.37 -8.83 -15.74
N PHE A 87 16.65 -7.75 -14.99
CA PHE A 87 17.76 -6.82 -15.27
C PHE A 87 18.13 -6.04 -14.00
#